data_AF-A0A2A4WBM6-F1
#
_entry.id   AF-A0A2A4WBM6-F1
#
_cell.length_a   1.000
_cell.length_b   1.000
_cell.length_c   1.000
_cell.angle_alpha   90.00
_cell.angle_beta   90.00
_cell.angle_gamma   90.00
#
_symmetry.space_group_name_H-M   'P 1'
#
loop_
_entity.id
_entity.type
_entity.pdbx_description
1 polymer ?
#
loop_
_entity_poly.entity_id
_entity_poly.type
_entity_poly.pdbx_seq_one_letter_code
_entity_poly.pdbx_strand_id
1 'polypeptide(L)'
;METLREQRRTEEAKIALEKEKYLQQELEVRQQQADKIYAGQSGIQGDLLRVTIFGGQVLMRGKHRRYSPVSLRIADGEQKTVLFHHPEKRRYQTDIIIKYYDGLLTFDDAQGQEENYSYPIAYIPEWRKGKQYSNISLNKRSHSEARNINIVVDAIRLPRRHD
;
A
#
# COMPACT_ATOMS: atom_id res chain seq x y z
N MET A 1 14.90 -40.48 18.43
CA MET A 1 13.92 -39.37 18.54
C MET A 1 14.55 -37.99 18.34
N GLU A 2 15.81 -37.79 18.70
CA GLU A 2 16.52 -36.50 18.57
C GLU A 2 16.96 -36.20 17.12
N THR A 3 17.45 -37.22 16.40
CA THR A 3 17.88 -37.13 14.98
C THR A 3 16.75 -36.72 14.02
N LEU A 4 15.52 -37.19 14.26
CA LEU A 4 14.34 -36.82 13.47
C LEU A 4 13.91 -35.35 13.71
N ARG A 5 14.19 -34.79 14.90
CA ARG A 5 13.88 -33.39 15.22
C ARG A 5 14.90 -32.44 14.60
N GLU A 6 16.17 -32.81 14.58
CA GLU A 6 17.22 -32.05 13.87
C GLU A 6 17.04 -32.08 12.34
N GLN A 7 16.68 -33.24 11.78
CA GLN A 7 16.37 -33.34 10.35
C GLN A 7 15.17 -32.46 9.97
N ARG A 8 14.10 -32.43 10.78
CA ARG A 8 12.96 -31.52 10.54
C ARG A 8 13.36 -30.05 10.61
N ARG A 9 14.14 -29.65 11.61
CA ARG A 9 14.59 -28.25 11.74
C ARG A 9 15.47 -27.80 10.56
N THR A 10 16.35 -28.68 10.08
CA THR A 10 17.21 -28.35 8.93
C THR A 10 16.40 -28.27 7.64
N GLU A 11 15.41 -29.14 7.45
CA GLU A 11 14.50 -29.08 6.30
C GLU A 11 13.60 -27.85 6.34
N GLU A 12 13.00 -27.55 7.50
CA GLU A 12 12.18 -26.34 7.71
C GLU A 12 12.98 -25.06 7.48
N ALA A 13 14.24 -25.00 7.94
CA ALA A 13 15.12 -23.86 7.71
C ALA A 13 15.47 -23.69 6.22
N LYS A 14 15.69 -24.79 5.49
CA LYS A 14 15.92 -24.72 4.03
C LYS A 14 14.69 -24.22 3.30
N ILE A 15 13.50 -24.75 3.62
CA ILE A 15 12.24 -24.31 3.03
C ILE A 15 12.00 -22.83 3.32
N ALA A 16 12.23 -22.38 4.56
CA ALA A 16 12.10 -20.98 4.93
C ALA A 16 13.06 -20.09 4.13
N LEU A 17 14.31 -20.51 3.97
CA LEU A 17 15.32 -19.77 3.20
C LEU A 17 14.98 -19.70 1.70
N GLU A 18 14.50 -20.80 1.11
CA GLU A 18 14.06 -20.82 -0.30
C GLU A 18 12.84 -19.92 -0.51
N LYS A 19 11.87 -19.98 0.40
CA LYS A 19 10.70 -19.12 0.37
C LYS A 19 11.08 -17.64 0.50
N GLU A 20 12.02 -17.31 1.38
CA GLU A 20 12.53 -15.95 1.53
C GLU A 20 13.22 -15.46 0.25
N LYS A 21 14.08 -16.28 -0.35
CA LYS A 21 14.72 -15.95 -1.64
C LYS A 21 13.70 -15.73 -2.75
N TYR A 22 12.71 -16.60 -2.86
CA TYR A 22 11.64 -16.47 -3.86
C TYR A 22 10.86 -15.15 -3.67
N LEU A 23 10.46 -14.84 -2.43
CA LEU A 23 9.76 -13.60 -2.12
C LEU A 23 10.62 -12.37 -2.44
N GLN A 24 11.92 -12.43 -2.14
CA GLN A 24 12.84 -11.32 -2.42
C GLN A 24 12.97 -11.07 -3.93
N GLN A 25 13.10 -12.13 -4.74
CA GLN A 25 13.14 -12.02 -6.20
C GLN A 25 11.84 -11.45 -6.77
N GLU A 26 10.70 -11.89 -6.27
CA GLU A 26 9.39 -11.39 -6.69
C GLU A 26 9.23 -9.89 -6.37
N LEU A 27 9.69 -9.45 -5.18
CA LEU A 27 9.70 -8.05 -4.81
C LEU A 27 10.62 -7.21 -5.70
N GLU A 28 11.79 -7.74 -6.05
CA GLU A 28 12.74 -7.06 -6.93
C GLU A 28 12.18 -6.87 -8.35
N VAL A 29 11.59 -7.93 -8.93
CA VAL A 29 10.94 -7.85 -10.25
C VAL A 29 9.82 -6.83 -10.24
N ARG A 30 9.00 -6.80 -9.19
CA ARG A 30 7.93 -5.80 -9.01
C ARG A 30 8.46 -4.39 -8.91
N GLN A 31 9.52 -4.18 -8.12
CA GLN A 31 10.14 -2.87 -7.99
C GLN A 31 10.68 -2.37 -9.34
N GLN A 32 11.36 -3.23 -10.10
CA GLN A 32 11.86 -2.89 -11.43
C GLN A 32 10.72 -2.52 -12.40
N GLN A 33 9.58 -3.20 -12.33
CA GLN A 33 8.41 -2.86 -13.15
C GLN A 33 7.82 -1.51 -12.75
N ALA A 34 7.67 -1.26 -11.45
CA ALA A 34 7.21 0.02 -10.92
C ALA A 34 8.14 1.17 -11.37
N ASP A 35 9.46 0.98 -11.32
CA ASP A 35 10.44 1.97 -11.73
C ASP A 35 10.32 2.34 -13.22
N LYS A 36 10.05 1.36 -14.09
CA LYS A 36 9.79 1.60 -15.52
C LYS A 36 8.51 2.41 -15.74
N ILE A 37 7.45 2.15 -14.97
CA ILE A 37 6.20 2.93 -14.99
C ILE A 37 6.46 4.37 -14.53
N TYR A 38 7.18 4.55 -13.42
CA TYR A 38 7.57 5.88 -12.93
C TYR A 38 8.38 6.67 -13.95
N ALA A 39 9.28 5.99 -14.67
CA ALA A 39 10.09 6.59 -15.73
C ALA A 39 9.31 6.82 -17.04
N GLY A 40 8.06 6.36 -17.14
CA GLY A 40 7.27 6.42 -18.37
C GLY A 40 7.81 5.54 -19.50
N GLN A 41 8.63 4.53 -19.17
CA GLN A 41 9.21 3.58 -20.12
C GLN A 41 8.25 2.44 -20.46
N SER A 42 7.28 2.17 -19.58
CA SER A 42 6.22 1.18 -19.76
C SER A 42 4.92 1.68 -19.11
N GLY A 43 3.84 0.96 -19.40
CA GLY A 43 2.53 1.16 -18.77
C GLY A 43 1.58 2.04 -19.56
N ILE A 44 0.34 2.11 -19.07
CA ILE A 44 -0.77 2.89 -19.61
C ILE A 44 -1.32 3.86 -18.56
N GLN A 45 -2.19 4.78 -18.98
CA GLN A 45 -2.89 5.64 -18.03
C GLN A 45 -3.80 4.77 -17.14
N GLY A 46 -3.47 4.75 -15.84
CA GLY A 46 -4.04 3.82 -14.87
C GLY A 46 -2.93 3.15 -14.06
N ASP A 47 -1.76 2.92 -14.66
CA ASP A 47 -0.67 2.18 -14.01
C ASP A 47 0.13 3.05 -13.04
N LEU A 48 0.01 4.38 -13.13
CA LEU A 48 0.58 5.31 -12.16
C LEU A 48 -0.52 6.18 -11.58
N LEU A 49 -0.69 6.11 -10.26
CA LEU A 49 -1.67 6.90 -9.53
C LEU A 49 -0.99 8.01 -8.74
N ARG A 50 -1.69 9.14 -8.60
CA ARG A 50 -1.53 10.08 -7.50
C ARG A 50 -2.70 9.86 -6.55
N VAL A 51 -2.37 9.56 -5.30
CA VAL A 51 -3.36 9.36 -4.23
C VAL A 51 -3.17 10.45 -3.21
N THR A 52 -4.24 11.19 -2.91
CA THR A 52 -4.25 12.23 -1.88
C THR A 52 -5.29 11.89 -0.83
N ILE A 53 -4.88 11.83 0.42
CA ILE A 53 -5.68 11.40 1.57
C ILE A 53 -5.74 12.55 2.55
N PHE A 54 -6.93 13.01 2.90
CA PHE A 54 -7.10 14.22 3.70
C PHE A 54 -8.40 14.24 4.50
N GLY A 55 -8.42 15.09 5.53
CA GLY A 55 -9.56 15.21 6.44
C GLY A 55 -9.76 13.95 7.30
N GLY A 56 -10.75 13.99 8.20
CA GLY A 56 -11.00 12.86 9.09
C GLY A 56 -9.91 12.62 10.13
N GLN A 57 -9.79 11.38 10.57
CA GLN A 57 -8.90 10.97 11.66
C GLN A 57 -8.36 9.56 11.43
N VAL A 58 -7.20 9.27 12.00
CA VAL A 58 -6.62 7.92 12.10
C VAL A 58 -6.18 7.63 13.54
N LEU A 59 -6.07 6.36 13.89
CA LEU A 59 -5.64 5.89 15.19
C LEU A 59 -4.14 6.16 15.34
N MET A 60 -3.79 6.96 16.34
CA MET A 60 -2.39 7.25 16.70
C MET A 60 -2.22 7.14 18.21
N ARG A 61 -1.42 6.17 18.64
CA ARG A 61 -1.21 5.84 20.07
C ARG A 61 -2.55 5.63 20.80
N GLY A 62 -3.42 4.79 20.24
CA GLY A 62 -4.69 4.37 20.85
C GLY A 62 -5.81 5.42 20.88
N LYS A 63 -5.65 6.56 20.18
CA LYS A 63 -6.71 7.56 20.05
C LYS A 63 -6.85 8.03 18.61
N HIS A 64 -8.08 8.31 18.19
CA HIS A 64 -8.35 8.92 16.89
C HIS A 64 -7.88 10.36 16.87
N ARG A 65 -7.04 10.70 15.90
CA ARG A 65 -6.42 12.02 15.78
C ARG A 65 -6.48 12.48 14.34
N ARG A 66 -6.61 13.80 14.16
CA ARG A 66 -6.40 14.43 12.86
C ARG A 66 -4.93 14.25 12.44
N TYR A 67 -4.72 14.20 11.14
CA TYR A 67 -3.41 14.05 10.52
C TYR A 67 -3.21 15.15 9.46
N SER A 68 -1.96 15.39 9.08
CA SER A 68 -1.63 16.26 7.96
C SER A 68 -1.96 15.56 6.66
N PRO A 69 -2.59 16.22 5.67
CA PRO A 69 -2.89 15.60 4.37
C PRO A 69 -1.66 14.91 3.78
N VAL A 70 -1.89 13.72 3.24
CA VAL A 70 -0.83 12.89 2.66
C VAL A 70 -1.07 12.78 1.17
N SER A 71 -0.03 13.01 0.36
CA SER A 71 -0.08 12.73 -1.07
C SER A 71 1.09 11.85 -1.44
N LEU A 72 0.79 10.78 -2.17
CA LEU A 72 1.79 9.87 -2.72
C LEU A 72 1.52 9.62 -4.20
N ARG A 73 2.56 9.16 -4.89
CA ARG A 73 2.41 8.43 -6.14
C ARG A 73 2.58 6.95 -5.86
N ILE A 74 1.89 6.09 -6.59
CA ILE A 74 2.04 4.63 -6.49
C ILE A 74 1.87 4.02 -7.88
N ALA A 75 2.81 3.18 -8.29
CA ALA A 75 2.74 2.45 -9.55
C ALA A 75 2.05 1.10 -9.36
N ASP A 76 1.49 0.54 -10.42
CA ASP A 76 0.92 -0.80 -10.41
C ASP A 76 2.03 -1.84 -10.13
N GLY A 77 1.74 -2.77 -9.23
CA GLY A 77 2.74 -3.71 -8.71
C GLY A 77 3.49 -3.22 -7.47
N GLU A 78 3.16 -2.04 -6.92
CA GLU A 78 3.91 -1.42 -5.82
C GLU A 78 3.17 -1.51 -4.47
N GLN A 79 3.96 -1.57 -3.39
CA GLN A 79 3.52 -1.37 -2.02
C GLN A 79 4.32 -0.22 -1.39
N LYS A 80 3.65 0.68 -0.67
CA LYS A 80 4.28 1.75 0.10
C LYS A 80 3.83 1.75 1.56
N THR A 81 4.78 1.94 2.47
CA THR A 81 4.50 2.32 3.86
C THR A 81 4.49 3.84 3.94
N VAL A 82 3.35 4.39 4.35
CA VAL A 82 3.09 5.82 4.31
C VAL A 82 2.88 6.35 5.72
N LEU A 83 3.71 7.32 6.12
CA LEU A 83 3.66 7.93 7.45
C LEU A 83 2.55 8.98 7.53
N PHE A 84 1.57 8.73 8.40
CA PHE A 84 0.56 9.71 8.79
C PHE A 84 1.00 10.36 10.10
N HIS A 85 1.10 11.69 10.13
CA HIS A 85 1.50 12.41 11.34
C HIS A 85 0.52 13.51 11.71
N HIS A 86 0.40 13.77 13.01
CA HIS A 86 -0.38 14.90 13.51
C HIS A 86 0.24 16.23 13.05
N PRO A 87 -0.57 17.25 12.69
CA PRO A 87 -0.06 18.52 12.18
C PRO A 87 0.85 19.27 13.15
N GLU A 88 0.51 19.27 14.44
CA GLU A 88 1.24 20.04 15.46
C GLU A 88 2.16 19.20 16.38
N LYS A 89 2.03 17.88 16.38
CA LYS A 89 2.56 17.03 17.46
C LYS A 89 3.32 15.83 16.89
N ARG A 90 4.62 16.01 16.63
CA ARG A 90 5.52 15.03 16.01
C ARG A 90 5.48 13.62 16.60
N ARG A 91 5.23 13.48 17.91
CA ARG A 91 5.15 12.17 18.57
C ARG A 91 3.93 11.32 18.16
N TYR A 92 2.91 11.94 17.56
CA TYR A 92 1.70 11.28 17.12
C TYR A 92 1.81 11.02 15.62
N GLN A 93 2.14 9.78 15.30
CA GLN A 93 2.25 9.28 13.95
C GLN A 93 1.86 7.80 13.91
N THR A 94 1.52 7.31 12.72
CA THR A 94 1.26 5.90 12.44
C THR A 94 1.62 5.61 10.99
N ASP A 95 2.08 4.40 10.72
CA ASP A 95 2.42 3.95 9.37
C ASP A 95 1.24 3.19 8.76
N ILE A 96 0.87 3.52 7.53
CA ILE A 96 -0.22 2.86 6.82
C ILE A 96 0.34 2.24 5.55
N ILE A 97 0.10 0.94 5.36
CA ILE A 97 0.50 0.24 4.15
C ILE A 97 -0.56 0.47 3.07
N ILE A 98 -0.12 0.97 1.92
CA ILE A 98 -0.93 1.17 0.73
C ILE A 98 -0.34 0.32 -0.40
N LYS A 99 -1.19 -0.43 -1.09
CA LYS A 99 -0.83 -1.32 -2.19
C LYS A 99 -1.59 -0.95 -3.45
N TYR A 100 -0.97 -1.10 -4.60
CA TYR A 100 -1.67 -0.99 -5.88
C TYR A 100 -1.25 -2.14 -6.79
N TYR A 101 -2.19 -3.05 -7.07
CA TYR A 101 -1.94 -4.25 -7.86
C TYR A 101 -3.14 -4.55 -8.76
N ASP A 102 -2.89 -4.70 -10.05
CA ASP A 102 -3.87 -5.07 -11.08
C ASP A 102 -5.14 -4.20 -11.01
N GLY A 103 -4.94 -2.88 -10.90
CA GLY A 103 -6.05 -1.93 -10.80
C GLY A 103 -6.75 -1.89 -9.44
N LEU A 104 -6.25 -2.59 -8.41
CA LEU A 104 -6.82 -2.58 -7.07
C LEU A 104 -5.96 -1.77 -6.09
N LEU A 105 -6.45 -0.60 -5.67
CA LEU A 105 -5.82 0.24 -4.66
C LEU A 105 -6.31 -0.18 -3.27
N THR A 106 -5.40 -0.61 -2.40
CA THR A 106 -5.74 -1.21 -1.11
C THR A 106 -5.07 -0.44 0.03
N PHE A 107 -5.84 -0.06 1.04
CA PHE A 107 -5.36 0.62 2.26
C PHE A 107 -5.39 -0.33 3.45
N ASP A 108 -4.49 -0.11 4.43
CA ASP A 108 -4.42 -0.88 5.68
C ASP A 108 -4.19 -2.38 5.48
N ASP A 109 -3.42 -2.72 4.45
CA ASP A 109 -3.03 -4.10 4.21
C ASP A 109 -1.92 -4.53 5.20
N ALA A 110 -2.36 -4.98 6.37
CA ALA A 110 -1.50 -5.56 7.39
C ALA A 110 -1.12 -6.99 6.99
N GLN A 111 0.08 -7.16 6.42
CA GLN A 111 0.62 -8.49 6.15
C GLN A 111 0.72 -9.30 7.46
N GLY A 112 0.22 -10.54 7.43
CA GLY A 112 0.35 -11.49 8.55
C GLY A 112 -0.78 -11.49 9.57
N GLN A 113 -1.89 -10.78 9.33
CA GLN A 113 -3.12 -11.00 10.11
C GLN A 113 -3.95 -12.13 9.52
N GLU A 114 -4.57 -12.96 10.39
CA GLU A 114 -5.49 -14.03 9.98
C GLU A 114 -6.71 -13.48 9.22
N GLU A 115 -7.17 -12.27 9.58
CA GLU A 115 -8.26 -11.57 8.92
C GLU A 115 -7.74 -10.33 8.18
N ASN A 116 -8.03 -10.23 6.88
CA ASN A 116 -7.68 -9.08 6.06
C ASN A 116 -8.73 -7.97 6.22
N TYR A 117 -8.42 -6.93 6.98
CA TYR A 117 -9.28 -5.74 7.18
C TYR A 117 -8.96 -4.58 6.24
N SER A 118 -8.27 -4.86 5.15
CA SER A 118 -7.93 -3.84 4.18
C SER A 118 -9.17 -3.24 3.51
N TYR A 119 -8.99 -2.03 2.99
CA TYR A 119 -10.03 -1.31 2.27
C TYR A 119 -9.65 -1.20 0.79
N PRO A 120 -10.25 -2.02 -0.09
CA PRO A 120 -9.98 -1.99 -1.52
C PRO A 120 -10.82 -0.93 -2.24
N ILE A 121 -10.20 -0.29 -3.23
CA ILE A 121 -10.86 0.58 -4.21
C ILE A 121 -10.42 0.11 -5.59
N ALA A 122 -11.35 -0.46 -6.35
CA ALA A 122 -11.08 -0.91 -7.70
C ALA A 122 -11.00 0.28 -8.67
N TYR A 123 -10.15 0.13 -9.68
CA TYR A 123 -10.01 1.07 -10.77
C TYR A 123 -11.35 1.33 -11.44
N ILE A 124 -11.61 2.62 -11.69
CA ILE A 124 -12.69 3.08 -12.56
C ILE A 124 -12.16 4.17 -13.51
N PRO A 125 -12.72 4.31 -14.73
CA PRO A 125 -12.24 5.29 -15.71
C PRO A 125 -12.22 6.75 -15.20
N GLU A 126 -13.06 7.09 -14.22
CA GLU A 126 -13.14 8.40 -13.59
C GLU A 126 -11.85 8.79 -12.84
N TRP A 127 -11.00 7.81 -12.47
CA TRP A 127 -9.68 8.11 -11.92
C TRP A 127 -8.84 8.97 -12.88
N ARG A 128 -9.05 8.85 -14.19
CA ARG A 128 -8.39 9.70 -15.21
C ARG A 128 -8.71 11.20 -15.11
N LYS A 129 -9.70 11.55 -14.29
CA LYS A 129 -10.15 12.93 -14.02
C LYS A 129 -10.01 13.32 -12.55
N GLY A 130 -9.37 12.49 -11.72
CA GLY A 130 -9.30 12.69 -10.27
C GLY A 130 -10.60 12.33 -9.56
N LYS A 131 -10.84 11.04 -9.33
CA LYS A 131 -12.04 10.57 -8.61
C LYS A 131 -11.89 10.84 -7.12
N GLN A 132 -12.87 11.55 -6.56
CA GLN A 132 -12.99 11.75 -5.12
C GLN A 132 -13.92 10.71 -4.48
N TYR A 133 -13.46 10.20 -3.34
CA TYR A 133 -14.17 9.38 -2.38
C TYR A 133 -14.22 10.14 -1.05
N SER A 134 -15.39 10.20 -0.42
CA SER A 134 -15.61 11.00 0.79
C SER A 134 -16.28 10.18 1.88
N ASN A 135 -16.06 10.59 3.13
CA ASN A 135 -16.60 9.95 4.33
C ASN A 135 -16.22 8.46 4.44
N ILE A 136 -15.02 8.11 3.97
CA ILE A 136 -14.52 6.74 4.07
C ILE A 136 -14.13 6.45 5.51
N SER A 137 -14.63 5.34 6.04
CA SER A 137 -14.21 4.82 7.33
C SER A 137 -13.76 3.38 7.16
N LEU A 138 -12.58 3.07 7.67
CA LEU A 138 -11.97 1.76 7.62
C LEU A 138 -12.49 0.89 8.77
N ASN A 139 -12.23 -0.41 8.69
CA ASN A 139 -12.69 -1.36 9.70
C ASN A 139 -12.13 -0.99 11.09
N LYS A 140 -12.94 -1.12 12.15
CA LYS A 140 -12.50 -0.88 13.53
C LYS A 140 -11.39 -1.81 14.05
N ARG A 141 -11.09 -2.87 13.30
CA ARG A 141 -9.99 -3.82 13.57
C ARG A 141 -8.80 -3.63 12.63
N SER A 142 -8.91 -2.72 11.65
CA SER A 142 -7.79 -2.32 10.80
C SER A 142 -6.75 -1.55 11.61
N HIS A 143 -5.51 -1.49 11.10
CA HIS A 143 -4.41 -0.83 11.80
C HIS A 143 -4.68 0.66 12.06
N SER A 144 -5.18 1.39 11.07
CA SER A 144 -5.40 2.83 11.17
C SER A 144 -6.75 3.19 11.80
N GLU A 145 -7.73 2.29 11.78
CA GLU A 145 -9.13 2.58 12.12
C GLU A 145 -9.63 3.92 11.53
N ALA A 146 -9.20 4.28 10.32
CA ALA A 146 -9.45 5.60 9.77
C ALA A 146 -10.94 5.95 9.76
N ARG A 147 -11.29 7.20 10.11
CA ARG A 147 -12.68 7.68 10.20
C ARG A 147 -12.88 8.95 9.39
N ASN A 148 -13.93 8.96 8.57
CA ASN A 148 -14.37 10.11 7.78
C ASN A 148 -13.23 10.74 6.95
N ILE A 149 -12.34 9.91 6.39
CA ILE A 149 -11.28 10.38 5.51
C ILE A 149 -11.83 10.61 4.10
N ASN A 150 -11.15 11.49 3.36
CA ASN A 150 -11.38 11.70 1.95
C ASN A 150 -10.16 11.22 1.17
N ILE A 151 -10.40 10.64 0.01
CA ILE A 151 -9.38 10.11 -0.87
C ILE A 151 -9.65 10.65 -2.27
N VAL A 152 -8.64 11.24 -2.89
CA VAL A 152 -8.65 11.57 -4.32
C VAL A 152 -7.67 10.65 -5.01
N VAL A 153 -8.14 9.96 -6.05
CA VAL A 153 -7.34 9.08 -6.90
C VAL A 153 -7.30 9.65 -8.31
N ASP A 154 -6.11 10.01 -8.76
CA ASP A 154 -5.84 10.55 -10.08
C ASP A 154 -4.91 9.60 -10.86
N ALA A 155 -5.39 9.05 -11.97
CA ALA A 155 -4.61 8.22 -12.87
C ALA A 155 -3.75 9.10 -13.77
N ILE A 156 -2.46 9.18 -13.43
CA ILE A 156 -1.48 10.04 -14.09
C ILE A 156 -1.31 9.59 -15.54
N ARG A 157 -1.36 10.56 -16.47
CA ARG A 157 -0.94 10.31 -17.86
C ARG A 157 0.58 10.12 -17.87
N LEU A 158 1.01 8.95 -18.32
CA LEU A 158 2.42 8.68 -18.56
C LEU A 158 2.89 9.48 -19.78
N PRO A 159 4.11 10.04 -19.77
CA PRO A 159 4.66 10.74 -20.93
C PRO A 159 4.71 9.77 -22.11
N ARG A 160 4.12 10.16 -23.25
CA ARG A 160 4.30 9.41 -24.50
C ARG A 160 5.73 9.61 -24.95
N ARG A 161 6.46 8.52 -25.22
CA ARG A 161 7.68 8.64 -26.04
C ARG A 161 7.24 9.20 -27.39
N HIS A 162 7.80 10.35 -27.75
CA HIS A 162 7.96 10.71 -29.15
C HIS A 162 9.15 9.87 -29.62
N ASP A 163 8.88 8.90 -30.48
CA ASP A 163 9.92 8.23 -31.28
C ASP A 163 10.53 9.21 -32.29
#